data_AF-A0A424QGH9-F1
#
_entry.id   AF-A0A424QGH9-F1
#
_cell.length_a   1.000
_cell.length_b   1.000
_cell.length_c   1.000
_cell.angle_alpha   90.00
_cell.angle_beta   90.00
_cell.angle_gamma   90.00
#
_symmetry.space_group_name_H-M   'P 1'
#
loop_
_entity.id
_entity.type
_entity.pdbx_description
1 polymer ?
#
loop_
_entity_poly.entity_id
_entity_poly.type
_entity_poly.pdbx_seq_one_letter_code
_entity_poly.pdbx_strand_id
1 'polypeptide(L)'
;MQAEVRRTVLYSAVIFTTLFIAHIIAAANDADLLFRIIAMMITLQTLFLGGTFLFFLIDSTQSVRRDAFRTGSFISLPLSIGLGWAYAGMQWSWMILMFPLIAMGMHLFLRYGLQSKSVI
;
A
#
# COMPACT_ATOMS: atom_id res chain seq x y z
N MET A 1 -6.55 -0.84 -18.45
CA MET A 1 -6.50 -1.64 -17.20
C MET A 1 -7.55 -2.74 -17.29
N GLN A 2 -7.18 -3.99 -17.04
CA GLN A 2 -8.09 -5.14 -17.10
C GLN A 2 -9.16 -5.08 -15.99
N ALA A 3 -10.31 -5.75 -16.18
CA ALA A 3 -11.44 -5.64 -15.26
C ALA A 3 -11.12 -6.17 -13.85
N GLU A 4 -10.37 -7.27 -13.75
CA GLU A 4 -9.91 -7.86 -12.49
C GLU A 4 -9.02 -6.89 -11.72
N VAL A 5 -8.01 -6.31 -12.38
CA VAL A 5 -7.12 -5.30 -11.78
C VAL A 5 -7.92 -4.11 -11.24
N ARG A 6 -8.91 -3.63 -11.99
CA ARG A 6 -9.79 -2.54 -11.54
C ARG A 6 -10.56 -2.92 -10.27
N ARG A 7 -11.11 -4.13 -10.20
CA ARG A 7 -11.84 -4.62 -9.01
C ARG A 7 -10.90 -4.69 -7.80
N THR A 8 -9.70 -5.21 -7.98
CA THR A 8 -8.66 -5.28 -6.93
C THR A 8 -8.28 -3.91 -6.41
N VAL A 9 -8.08 -2.93 -7.31
CA VAL A 9 -7.82 -1.53 -6.93
C VAL A 9 -8.98 -0.97 -6.11
N LEU A 10 -10.22 -1.18 -6.53
CA LEU A 10 -11.41 -0.70 -5.81
C LEU A 10 -11.53 -1.34 -4.41
N TYR A 11 -11.34 -2.65 -4.29
CA TYR A 11 -11.37 -3.32 -3.00
C TYR A 11 -10.29 -2.80 -2.05
N SER A 12 -9.06 -2.64 -2.54
CA SER A 12 -7.98 -2.09 -1.72
C SER A 12 -8.24 -0.63 -1.33
N ALA A 13 -8.80 0.18 -2.22
CA ALA A 13 -9.16 1.56 -1.93
C ALA A 13 -10.25 1.64 -0.84
N VAL A 14 -11.25 0.76 -0.86
CA VAL A 14 -12.29 0.68 0.18
C VAL A 14 -11.68 0.28 1.53
N ILE A 15 -10.79 -0.72 1.55
CA ILE A 15 -10.09 -1.14 2.78
C ILE A 15 -9.24 0.02 3.32
N PHE A 16 -8.47 0.68 2.46
CA PHE A 16 -7.63 1.81 2.84
C PHE A 16 -8.46 2.96 3.42
N THR A 17 -9.55 3.32 2.74
CA THR A 17 -10.46 4.40 3.16
C THR A 17 -11.09 4.07 4.51
N THR A 18 -11.53 2.82 4.70
CA THR A 18 -12.09 2.36 5.97
C THR A 18 -11.08 2.46 7.10
N LEU A 19 -9.84 2.00 6.86
CA LEU A 19 -8.75 2.13 7.84
C LEU A 19 -8.42 3.60 8.13
N PHE A 20 -8.40 4.45 7.12
CA PHE A 20 -8.12 5.88 7.29
C PHE A 20 -9.21 6.59 8.12
N ILE A 21 -10.49 6.28 7.88
CA ILE A 21 -11.60 6.78 8.70
C ILE A 21 -11.47 6.26 10.14
N ALA A 22 -11.19 4.97 10.31
CA ALA A 22 -11.00 4.38 11.64
C ALA A 22 -9.81 5.00 12.39
N HIS A 23 -8.74 5.36 11.69
CA HIS A 23 -7.59 6.09 12.24
C HIS A 23 -8.00 7.47 12.78
N ILE A 24 -8.82 8.23 12.03
CA ILE A 24 -9.34 9.54 12.48
C ILE A 24 -10.23 9.36 13.72
N ILE A 25 -11.13 8.38 13.71
CA ILE A 25 -12.01 8.10 14.86
C ILE A 25 -11.19 7.72 16.09
N ALA A 26 -10.19 6.84 15.94
CA ALA A 26 -9.32 6.44 17.04
C ALA A 26 -8.54 7.63 17.63
N ALA A 27 -8.03 8.53 16.79
CA ALA A 27 -7.37 9.76 17.22
C ALA A 27 -8.34 10.70 17.97
N ALA A 28 -9.58 10.83 17.48
CA ALA A 28 -10.59 11.70 18.09
C ALA A 28 -11.12 11.19 19.45
N ASN A 29 -10.90 9.92 19.79
CA ASN A 29 -11.30 9.30 21.05
C ASN A 29 -10.10 9.03 21.99
N ASP A 30 -8.93 9.60 21.71
CA ASP A 30 -7.68 9.39 22.49
C ASP A 30 -7.31 7.91 22.67
N ALA A 31 -7.71 7.05 21.72
CA ALA A 31 -7.49 5.61 21.77
C ALA A 31 -6.10 5.24 21.24
N ASP A 32 -5.04 5.61 21.98
CA ASP A 32 -3.64 5.54 21.57
C ASP A 32 -3.20 4.19 20.97
N LEU A 33 -3.58 3.08 21.63
CA LEU A 33 -3.22 1.74 21.16
C LEU A 33 -3.88 1.42 19.81
N LEU A 34 -5.18 1.72 19.68
CA LEU A 34 -5.94 1.48 18.47
C LEU A 34 -5.43 2.35 17.31
N PHE A 35 -5.16 3.63 17.60
CA PHE A 35 -4.55 4.56 16.66
C PHE A 35 -3.25 4.00 16.08
N ARG A 36 -2.33 3.53 16.94
CA ARG A 36 -1.04 2.96 16.51
C ARG A 36 -1.20 1.69 15.68
N ILE A 37 -2.12 0.80 16.06
CA ILE A 37 -2.40 -0.43 15.30
C ILE A 37 -2.90 -0.08 13.90
N ILE A 38 -3.88 0.82 13.79
CA ILE A 38 -4.44 1.21 12.48
C ILE A 38 -3.40 1.93 11.64
N ALA A 39 -2.61 2.83 12.23
CA ALA A 39 -1.51 3.51 11.54
C ALA A 39 -0.49 2.49 10.99
N MET A 40 -0.15 1.45 11.75
CA MET A 40 0.71 0.36 11.27
C MET A 40 0.06 -0.40 10.10
N MET A 41 -1.24 -0.69 10.15
CA MET A 41 -1.95 -1.35 9.05
C MET A 41 -1.96 -0.51 7.77
N ILE A 42 -2.19 0.81 7.87
CA ILE A 42 -2.13 1.75 6.75
C ILE A 42 -0.71 1.80 6.18
N THR A 43 0.32 1.83 7.03
CA THR A 43 1.72 1.78 6.62
C THR A 43 2.03 0.52 5.82
N LEU A 44 1.65 -0.65 6.35
CA LEU A 44 1.86 -1.92 5.65
C LEU A 44 1.11 -1.98 4.32
N GLN A 45 -0.17 -1.58 4.30
CA GLN A 45 -0.95 -1.56 3.07
C GLN A 45 -0.34 -0.62 2.02
N THR A 46 0.20 0.52 2.44
CA THR A 46 0.85 1.49 1.55
C THR A 46 2.15 0.92 0.98
N LEU A 47 3.04 0.40 1.83
CA LEU A 47 4.36 -0.09 1.40
C LEU A 47 4.30 -1.39 0.59
N PHE A 48 3.28 -2.22 0.82
CA PHE A 48 3.14 -3.54 0.19
C PHE A 48 1.97 -3.63 -0.80
N LEU A 49 1.43 -2.49 -1.27
CA LEU A 49 0.20 -2.44 -2.06
C LEU A 49 0.21 -3.37 -3.29
N GLY A 50 1.32 -3.40 -4.04
CA GLY A 50 1.48 -4.30 -5.18
C GLY A 50 1.42 -5.77 -4.76
N GLY A 51 2.01 -6.13 -3.61
CA GLY A 51 1.93 -7.47 -3.04
C GLY A 51 0.51 -7.84 -2.58
N THR A 52 -0.22 -6.91 -1.96
CA THR A 52 -1.63 -7.10 -1.60
C THR A 52 -2.49 -7.42 -2.82
N PHE A 53 -2.24 -6.77 -3.96
CA PHE A 53 -2.99 -7.05 -5.19
C PHE A 53 -2.73 -8.47 -5.70
N LEU A 54 -1.51 -8.98 -5.56
CA LEU A 54 -1.17 -10.36 -5.91
C LEU A 54 -1.86 -11.39 -5.04
N PHE A 55 -2.10 -11.05 -3.76
CA PHE A 55 -2.86 -11.90 -2.85
C PHE A 55 -4.34 -11.99 -3.28
N PHE A 56 -4.95 -10.87 -3.67
CA PHE A 56 -6.34 -10.85 -4.16
C PHE A 56 -6.54 -11.51 -5.53
N LEU A 57 -5.46 -11.67 -6.30
CA LEU A 57 -5.47 -12.23 -7.66
C LEU A 57 -4.71 -13.55 -7.74
N ILE A 58 -4.75 -14.36 -6.68
CA ILE A 58 -3.99 -15.62 -6.60
C ILE A 58 -4.37 -16.61 -7.70
N ASP A 59 -5.65 -16.66 -8.09
CA ASP A 59 -6.19 -17.55 -9.11
C ASP A 59 -6.20 -16.94 -10.54
N SER A 60 -5.75 -15.70 -10.68
CA SER A 60 -5.70 -15.00 -11.97
C SER A 60 -4.47 -15.39 -12.79
N THR A 61 -4.52 -15.11 -14.09
CA THR A 61 -3.38 -15.36 -14.98
C THR A 61 -2.15 -14.52 -14.61
N GLN A 62 -0.97 -15.02 -14.95
CA GLN A 62 0.31 -14.36 -14.68
C GLN A 62 0.37 -12.93 -15.25
N SER A 63 -0.18 -12.72 -16.45
CA SER A 63 -0.21 -11.39 -17.08
C SER A 63 -1.08 -10.40 -16.28
N VAL A 64 -2.26 -10.82 -15.81
CA VAL A 64 -3.13 -10.01 -14.95
C VAL A 64 -2.44 -9.66 -13.64
N ARG A 65 -1.79 -10.64 -13.01
CA ARG A 65 -1.07 -10.47 -11.74
C ARG A 65 0.10 -9.50 -11.88
N ARG A 66 0.87 -9.61 -12.95
CA ARG A 66 1.95 -8.67 -13.28
C ARG A 66 1.46 -7.24 -13.48
N ASP A 67 0.37 -7.08 -14.23
CA ASP A 67 -0.26 -5.78 -14.45
C ASP A 67 -0.79 -5.17 -13.15
N ALA A 68 -1.39 -5.99 -12.28
CA ALA A 68 -1.86 -5.57 -10.97
C ALA A 68 -0.71 -5.14 -10.06
N PHE A 69 0.36 -5.94 -9.96
CA PHE A 69 1.54 -5.61 -9.17
C PHE A 69 2.16 -4.28 -9.60
N ARG A 70 2.32 -4.06 -10.92
CA ARG A 70 2.84 -2.80 -11.46
C ARG A 70 1.93 -1.61 -11.11
N THR A 71 0.62 -1.81 -11.21
CA THR A 71 -0.39 -0.79 -10.87
C THR A 71 -0.33 -0.44 -9.38
N GLY A 72 -0.32 -1.44 -8.50
CA GLY A 72 -0.21 -1.25 -7.06
C GLY A 72 1.12 -0.60 -6.65
N SER A 73 2.23 -1.03 -7.26
CA SER A 73 3.55 -0.40 -7.05
C SER A 73 3.52 1.08 -7.42
N PHE A 74 2.92 1.42 -8.57
CA PHE A 74 2.81 2.80 -9.01
C PHE A 74 1.92 3.65 -8.07
N ILE A 75 0.78 3.12 -7.63
CA ILE A 75 -0.13 3.81 -6.71
C ILE A 75 0.51 4.00 -5.32
N SER A 76 1.34 3.05 -4.87
CA SER A 76 2.01 3.15 -3.57
C SER A 76 2.94 4.36 -3.44
N LEU A 77 3.52 4.85 -4.55
CA LEU A 77 4.47 5.96 -4.53
C LEU A 77 3.82 7.26 -4.03
N PRO A 78 2.76 7.81 -4.63
CA PRO A 78 2.10 9.00 -4.10
C PRO A 78 1.50 8.77 -2.71
N LEU A 79 0.96 7.57 -2.41
CA LEU A 79 0.45 7.25 -1.07
C LEU A 79 1.55 7.31 0.00
N SER A 80 2.74 6.80 -0.31
CA SER A 80 3.87 6.80 0.61
C SER A 80 4.41 8.20 0.90
N ILE A 81 4.23 9.16 -0.02
CA ILE A 81 4.52 10.58 0.27
C ILE A 81 3.56 11.09 1.34
N GLY A 82 2.26 10.83 1.20
CA GLY A 82 1.26 11.18 2.22
C GLY A 82 1.55 10.53 3.57
N LEU A 83 1.99 9.26 3.55
CA LEU A 83 2.43 8.54 4.74
C LEU A 83 3.64 9.23 5.40
N GLY A 84 4.66 9.57 4.61
CA GLY A 84 5.85 10.27 5.11
C GLY A 84 5.52 11.63 5.71
N TRP A 85 4.59 12.37 5.11
CA TRP A 85 4.09 13.63 5.65
C TRP A 85 3.36 13.44 6.98
N ALA A 86 2.54 12.41 7.10
CA ALA A 86 1.88 12.07 8.37
C ALA A 86 2.89 11.72 9.48
N TYR A 87 3.92 10.93 9.18
CA TYR A 87 4.99 10.59 10.12
C TYR A 87 5.91 11.78 10.45
N ALA A 88 6.03 12.77 9.56
CA ALA A 88 6.74 14.02 9.82
C ALA A 88 5.93 15.03 10.66
N GLY A 89 4.83 14.59 11.31
CA GLY A 89 3.97 15.46 12.10
C GLY A 89 3.23 16.49 11.24
N MET A 90 2.91 16.14 9.99
CA MET A 90 2.24 17.02 9.02
C MET A 90 3.04 18.29 8.67
N GLN A 91 4.36 18.26 8.84
CA GLN A 91 5.28 19.34 8.48
C GLN A 91 6.07 18.99 7.23
N TRP A 92 6.48 20.00 6.47
CA TRP A 92 7.37 19.80 5.32
C TRP A 92 8.77 19.40 5.79
N SER A 93 9.23 18.23 5.38
CA SER A 93 10.54 17.68 5.74
C SER A 93 11.11 16.82 4.62
N TRP A 94 12.43 16.84 4.43
CA TRP A 94 13.11 15.98 3.46
C TRP A 94 12.99 14.50 3.81
N MET A 95 12.71 14.17 5.07
CA MET A 95 12.45 12.79 5.51
C MET A 95 11.23 12.17 4.82
N ILE A 96 10.29 12.98 4.32
CA ILE A 96 9.11 12.48 3.59
C ILE A 96 9.53 11.64 2.38
N LEU A 97 10.62 12.02 1.70
CA LEU A 97 11.11 11.34 0.50
C LEU A 97 11.68 9.94 0.80
N MET A 98 12.00 9.62 2.06
CA MET A 98 12.45 8.27 2.42
C MET A 98 11.34 7.23 2.21
N PHE A 99 10.08 7.59 2.43
CA PHE A 99 8.95 6.67 2.31
C PHE A 99 8.72 6.13 0.89
N PRO A 100 8.67 6.96 -0.17
CA PRO A 100 8.60 6.45 -1.54
C PRO A 100 9.83 5.66 -1.95
N LEU A 101 11.03 6.00 -1.45
CA LEU A 101 12.23 5.21 -1.69
C LEU A 101 12.14 3.82 -1.04
N ILE A 102 11.65 3.75 0.20
CA ILE A 102 11.40 2.47 0.90
C ILE A 102 10.32 1.67 0.15
N ALA A 103 9.20 2.29 -0.23
CA ALA A 103 8.13 1.64 -0.98
C ALA A 103 8.65 1.07 -2.31
N MET A 104 9.46 1.84 -3.03
CA MET A 104 10.11 1.37 -4.26
C MET A 104 11.03 0.17 -3.99
N GLY A 105 11.87 0.25 -2.96
CA GLY A 105 12.75 -0.85 -2.54
C GLY A 105 11.97 -2.13 -2.20
N MET A 106 10.88 -2.01 -1.45
CA MET A 106 10.00 -3.14 -1.09
C MET A 106 9.38 -3.80 -2.32
N HIS A 107 8.85 -3.01 -3.26
CA HIS A 107 8.29 -3.54 -4.50
C HIS A 107 9.37 -4.16 -5.41
N LEU A 108 10.57 -3.59 -5.47
CA LEU A 108 11.68 -4.21 -6.19
C LEU A 108 12.07 -5.56 -5.58
N PHE A 109 12.22 -5.61 -4.26
CA PHE A 109 12.53 -6.86 -3.54
C PHE A 109 11.48 -7.94 -3.79
N LEU A 110 10.19 -7.58 -3.65
CA LEU A 110 9.08 -8.50 -3.97
C LEU A 110 9.12 -8.94 -5.43
N ARG A 111 9.39 -8.02 -6.36
CA ARG A 111 9.47 -8.35 -7.78
C ARG A 111 10.54 -9.40 -8.05
N TYR A 112 11.75 -9.21 -7.53
CA TYR A 112 12.83 -10.18 -7.69
C TYR A 112 12.48 -11.54 -7.06
N GLY A 113 11.90 -11.54 -5.85
CA GLY A 113 11.53 -12.77 -5.15
C GLY A 113 10.37 -13.55 -5.80
N LEU A 114 9.49 -12.87 -6.52
CA LEU A 114 8.31 -13.47 -7.15
C LEU A 114 8.56 -13.86 -8.62
N GLN A 115 9.42 -13.13 -9.33
CA GLN A 115 9.86 -13.51 -10.67
C GLN A 115 10.64 -14.83 -10.66
N SER A 116 11.47 -15.07 -9.65
CA SER A 116 12.20 -16.35 -9.50
C SER A 116 11.27 -17.55 -9.33
N LYS A 117 10.04 -17.32 -8.86
CA LYS A 117 9.01 -18.36 -8.64
C LYS A 117 7.97 -18.41 -9.76
N SER A 118 8.14 -17.65 -10.85
CA SER A 118 7.14 -17.51 -11.92
C SER A 118 5.75 -17.10 -11.40
N VAL A 119 5.68 -16.24 -10.37
CA VAL A 119 4.43 -15.78 -9.73
C VAL A 119 3.90 -14.47 -10.37
N ILE A 120 4.78 -13.73 -11.05
CA ILE A 120 4.49 -12.51 -11.84
C ILE A 120 5.44 -12.39 -13.04
#